data_AF-A0A960QYR7-F1
#
_entry.id   AF-A0A960QYR7-F1
#
_cell.length_a   1.000
_cell.length_b   1.000
_cell.length_c   1.000
_cell.angle_alpha   90.00
_cell.angle_beta   90.00
_cell.angle_gamma   90.00
#
_symmetry.space_group_name_H-M   'P 1'
#
loop_
_entity.id
_entity.type
_entity.pdbx_description
1 polymer ?
#
loop_
_entity_poly.entity_id
_entity_poly.type
_entity_poly.pdbx_seq_one_letter_code
_entity_poly.pdbx_strand_id
1 'polypeptide(L)'
;MNEDGWRKFIQLVVAVKDPQVVEELAKLIFTSEERDAISKRILIIEELLKGEMTQREMAENLQISIAKITRGSNALKETPKRLIQFLKKIWM
;
A
#
# COMPACT_ATOMS: atom_id res chain seq x y z
N MET A 1 -0.81 15.24 14.55
CA MET A 1 0.23 14.21 14.27
C MET A 1 1.53 14.72 14.88
N ASN A 2 2.28 13.89 15.59
CA ASN A 2 3.65 14.23 15.94
C ASN A 2 4.50 14.06 14.68
N GLU A 3 4.73 15.16 13.95
CA GLU A 3 5.46 15.16 12.68
C GLU A 3 6.88 14.60 12.82
N ASP A 4 7.49 14.69 14.00
CA ASP A 4 8.85 14.20 14.24
C ASP A 4 8.90 12.67 14.19
N GLY A 5 7.91 11.98 14.78
CA GLY A 5 7.83 10.52 14.76
C GLY A 5 7.65 9.97 13.34
N TRP A 6 6.76 10.60 12.56
CA TRP A 6 6.52 10.21 11.17
C TRP A 6 7.74 10.45 10.27
N ARG A 7 8.39 11.62 10.39
CA ARG A 7 9.62 11.91 9.64
C ARG A 7 10.75 10.93 9.97
N LYS A 8 10.92 10.58 11.25
CA LYS A 8 11.89 9.57 11.69
C LYS A 8 11.58 8.19 11.10
N PHE A 9 10.30 7.79 11.07
CA PHE A 9 9.89 6.54 10.43
C PHE A 9 10.28 6.50 8.94
N ILE A 10 9.97 7.57 8.18
CA ILE A 10 10.33 7.65 6.76
C ILE A 10 11.85 7.57 6.56
N GLN A 11 12.63 8.30 7.37
CA GLN A 11 14.09 8.26 7.31
C GLN A 11 14.63 6.86 7.62
N LEU A 12 14.04 6.17 8.59
CA LEU A 12 14.43 4.81 8.97
C LEU A 12 14.18 3.82 7.83
N VAL A 13 12.98 3.85 7.22
CA VAL A 13 12.65 2.97 6.08
C VAL A 13 13.58 3.19 4.89
N VAL A 14 13.95 4.45 4.60
CA VAL A 14 14.88 4.76 3.49
C VAL A 14 16.32 4.34 3.79
N ALA A 15 16.73 4.34 5.07
CA ALA A 15 18.08 3.96 5.47
C ALA A 15 18.33 2.44 5.44
N VAL A 16 17.28 1.63 5.65
CA VAL A 16 17.39 0.17 5.62
C VAL A 16 17.46 -0.33 4.18
N LYS A 17 18.59 -0.96 3.83
CA LYS A 17 18.83 -1.52 2.48
C LYS A 17 18.52 -3.01 2.37
N ASP A 18 18.51 -3.71 3.50
CA ASP A 18 18.29 -5.15 3.56
C ASP A 18 16.79 -5.45 3.78
N PRO A 19 16.12 -6.15 2.84
CA PRO A 19 14.72 -6.52 2.98
C PRO A 19 14.39 -7.29 4.27
N GLN A 20 15.32 -8.12 4.77
CA GLN A 20 15.10 -8.85 6.01
C GLN A 20 15.02 -7.90 7.21
N VAL A 21 15.89 -6.89 7.24
CA VAL A 21 15.87 -5.86 8.28
C VAL A 21 14.61 -5.00 8.19
N VAL A 22 14.09 -4.74 6.98
CA VAL A 22 12.80 -4.05 6.81
C VAL A 22 11.65 -4.88 7.40
N GLU A 23 11.65 -6.20 7.19
CA GLU A 23 10.62 -7.09 7.73
C GLU A 23 10.66 -7.15 9.27
N GLU A 24 11.85 -7.23 9.86
CA GLU A 24 12.03 -7.17 11.32
C GLU A 24 11.58 -5.82 11.89
N LEU A 25 11.91 -4.72 11.22
CA LEU A 25 11.46 -3.38 11.58
C LEU A 25 9.93 -3.26 11.51
N ALA A 26 9.30 -3.80 10.46
CA ALA A 26 7.85 -3.80 10.32
C ALA A 26 7.17 -4.63 11.42
N LYS A 27 7.79 -5.73 11.88
CA LYS A 27 7.31 -6.52 13.02
C LYS A 27 7.40 -5.79 14.35
N LEU A 28 8.41 -4.94 14.51
CA LEU A 28 8.57 -4.10 15.69
C LEU A 28 7.56 -2.95 15.75
N ILE A 29 7.32 -2.27 14.62
CA ILE A 29 6.53 -1.03 14.58
C ILE A 29 5.02 -1.29 14.47
N PHE A 30 4.62 -2.31 13.71
CA PHE A 30 3.22 -2.56 13.39
C PHE A 30 2.67 -3.78 14.13
N THR A 31 1.37 -3.80 14.37
CA THR A 31 0.68 -5.03 14.79
C THR A 31 0.47 -5.99 13.62
N SER A 32 0.07 -7.22 13.91
CA SER A 32 -0.33 -8.20 12.88
C SER A 32 -1.46 -7.67 11.99
N GLU A 33 -2.45 -7.02 12.61
CA GLU A 33 -3.64 -6.49 11.93
C GLU A 33 -3.28 -5.31 11.04
N GLU A 34 -2.34 -4.45 11.48
CA GLU A 34 -1.85 -3.35 10.66
C GLU A 34 -1.06 -3.83 9.46
N ARG A 35 -0.21 -4.86 9.62
CA ARG A 35 0.50 -5.50 8.49
C ARG A 35 -0.47 -6.13 7.48
N ASP A 36 -1.49 -6.85 7.95
CA ASP A 36 -2.55 -7.40 7.10
C ASP A 36 -3.30 -6.28 6.35
N ALA A 37 -3.63 -5.19 7.05
CA ALA A 37 -4.31 -4.06 6.43
C ALA A 37 -3.45 -3.35 5.38
N ILE A 38 -2.14 -3.19 5.63
CA ILE A 38 -1.19 -2.62 4.65
C ILE A 38 -1.07 -3.55 3.44
N SER A 39 -0.90 -4.85 3.66
CA SER A 39 -0.82 -5.86 2.58
C SER A 39 -2.04 -5.79 1.66
N LYS A 40 -3.25 -5.81 2.24
CA LYS A 40 -4.50 -5.66 1.49
C LYS A 40 -4.58 -4.34 0.73
N ARG A 41 -4.09 -3.22 1.28
CA ARG A 41 -4.06 -1.94 0.58
C ARG A 41 -3.12 -1.97 -0.63
N ILE A 42 -1.95 -2.61 -0.51
CA ILE A 42 -1.02 -2.78 -1.63
C ILE A 42 -1.68 -3.57 -2.76
N LEU A 43 -2.30 -4.72 -2.45
CA LEU A 43 -3.01 -5.54 -3.44
C LEU A 43 -4.15 -4.77 -4.14
N ILE A 44 -4.95 -4.01 -3.38
CA ILE A 44 -6.00 -3.16 -3.95
C ILE A 44 -5.40 -2.14 -4.93
N ILE A 45 -4.33 -1.44 -4.54
CA ILE A 45 -3.72 -0.40 -5.37
C ILE A 45 -3.15 -1.00 -6.66
N GLU A 46 -2.46 -2.13 -6.55
CA GLU A 46 -1.88 -2.84 -7.69
C GLU A 46 -2.96 -3.22 -8.72
N GLU A 47 -4.02 -3.89 -8.29
CA GLU A 47 -5.10 -4.33 -9.18
C GLU A 47 -5.88 -3.16 -9.80
N LEU A 48 -6.10 -2.09 -9.03
CA LEU A 48 -6.69 -0.86 -9.57
C LEU A 48 -5.80 -0.20 -10.64
N LEU A 49 -4.48 -0.32 -10.53
CA LEU A 49 -3.55 0.24 -11.51
C LEU A 49 -3.44 -0.59 -12.78
N LYS A 50 -3.54 -1.93 -12.66
CA LYS A 50 -3.64 -2.87 -13.79
C LYS A 50 -4.92 -2.62 -14.59
N GLY A 51 -6.05 -2.46 -13.89
CA GLY A 51 -7.33 -2.12 -14.51
C GLY A 51 -7.99 -3.27 -15.28
N GLU A 52 -7.60 -4.51 -14.98
CA GLU A 52 -8.08 -5.73 -15.64
C GLU A 52 -9.38 -6.27 -15.01
N MET A 53 -9.63 -5.95 -13.74
CA MET A 53 -10.80 -6.39 -12.98
C MET A 53 -11.71 -5.23 -12.59
N THR A 54 -13.02 -5.48 -12.54
CA THR A 54 -13.98 -4.61 -11.90
C THR A 54 -13.82 -4.63 -10.37
N GLN A 55 -14.30 -3.59 -9.68
CA GLN A 55 -14.24 -3.57 -8.21
C GLN A 55 -15.03 -4.72 -7.54
N ARG A 56 -16.00 -5.32 -8.24
CA ARG A 56 -16.74 -6.49 -7.75
C ARG A 56 -15.90 -7.75 -7.85
N GLU A 57 -15.27 -8.00 -9.01
CA GLU A 57 -14.34 -9.12 -9.19
C GLU A 57 -13.15 -9.02 -8.22
N MET A 58 -12.61 -7.81 -8.02
CA MET A 58 -11.59 -7.59 -6.99
C MET A 58 -12.07 -7.95 -5.58
N ALA A 59 -13.32 -7.63 -5.24
CA ALA A 59 -13.86 -7.93 -3.91
C ALA A 59 -13.97 -9.42 -3.66
N GLU A 60 -14.39 -10.17 -4.68
CA GLU A 60 -14.49 -11.64 -4.66
C GLU A 60 -13.10 -12.27 -4.61
N ASN A 61 -12.20 -11.89 -5.52
CA ASN A 61 -10.88 -12.49 -5.67
C ASN A 61 -9.95 -12.18 -4.49
N LEU A 62 -9.94 -10.94 -4.00
CA LEU A 62 -9.08 -10.52 -2.90
C LEU A 62 -9.73 -10.78 -1.51
N GLN A 63 -11.00 -11.19 -1.47
CA GLN A 63 -11.79 -11.30 -0.23
C GLN A 63 -11.79 -9.98 0.57
N ILE A 64 -11.92 -8.85 -0.13
CA ILE A 64 -11.89 -7.51 0.44
C ILE A 64 -13.24 -6.83 0.17
N SER A 65 -13.77 -6.10 1.16
CA SER A 65 -15.04 -5.39 0.94
C SER A 65 -14.92 -4.34 -0.15
N ILE A 66 -15.97 -4.21 -0.97
CA ILE A 66 -16.08 -3.18 -2.03
C ILE A 66 -15.77 -1.79 -1.45
N ALA A 67 -16.23 -1.46 -0.24
CA ALA A 67 -15.96 -0.18 0.40
C ALA A 67 -14.45 0.10 0.64
N LYS A 68 -13.63 -0.93 0.88
CA LYS A 68 -12.16 -0.77 0.97
C LYS A 68 -11.55 -0.52 -0.41
N ILE A 69 -12.02 -1.21 -1.44
CA ILE A 69 -11.58 -1.03 -2.82
C ILE A 69 -11.95 0.37 -3.33
N THR A 70 -13.18 0.82 -3.10
CA THR A 70 -13.63 2.18 -3.47
C THR A 70 -12.78 3.26 -2.80
N ARG A 71 -12.39 3.08 -1.53
CA ARG A 71 -11.45 4.00 -0.86
C ARG A 71 -10.08 4.02 -1.55
N GLY A 72 -9.55 2.87 -1.96
CA GLY A 72 -8.32 2.80 -2.75
C GLY A 72 -8.43 3.51 -4.10
N SER A 73 -9.55 3.31 -4.81
CA SER A 73 -9.82 3.97 -6.08
C SER A 73 -9.88 5.49 -5.95
N ASN A 74 -10.52 6.01 -4.90
CA ASN A 74 -10.57 7.44 -4.66
C ASN A 74 -9.19 8.00 -4.27
N ALA A 75 -8.42 7.31 -3.43
CA ALA A 75 -7.05 7.71 -3.10
C ALA A 75 -6.16 7.79 -4.35
N LEU A 76 -6.30 6.86 -5.28
CA LEU A 76 -5.56 6.88 -6.56
C LEU A 76 -5.92 8.08 -7.45
N LYS A 77 -7.18 8.54 -7.45
CA LYS A 77 -7.58 9.73 -8.21
C LYS A 77 -6.89 11.01 -7.71
N GLU A 78 -6.62 11.07 -6.40
CA GLU A 78 -5.94 12.19 -5.74
C GLU A 78 -4.41 12.03 -5.73
N THR A 79 -3.90 10.87 -6.16
CA THR A 79 -2.47 10.58 -6.14
C THR A 79 -1.72 11.33 -7.25
N PRO A 80 -0.56 11.94 -6.98
CA PRO A 80 0.23 12.60 -8.02
C PRO A 80 0.58 11.67 -9.18
N LYS A 81 0.38 12.16 -10.41
CA LYS A 81 0.65 11.39 -11.64
C LYS A 81 2.06 10.79 -11.69
N ARG A 82 3.06 11.50 -11.15
CA ARG A 82 4.45 11.02 -11.05
C ARG A 82 4.54 9.72 -10.25
N LEU A 83 3.84 9.63 -9.11
CA LEU A 83 3.86 8.42 -8.29
C LEU A 83 3.12 7.28 -8.98
N ILE A 84 1.97 7.56 -9.62
CA ILE A 84 1.23 6.55 -10.40
C ILE A 84 2.13 5.95 -11.49
N GLN A 85 2.83 6.79 -12.26
CA GLN A 85 3.73 6.33 -13.32
C GLN A 85 4.89 5.48 -12.77
N PHE A 86 5.45 5.88 -11.62
CA PHE A 86 6.49 5.11 -10.95
C PHE A 86 5.99 3.73 -10.52
N LEU A 87 4.82 3.65 -9.87
CA LEU A 87 4.22 2.38 -9.44
C LEU A 87 3.92 1.46 -10.63
N LYS A 88 3.37 2.03 -11.73
CA LYS A 88 3.13 1.27 -12.96
C LYS A 88 4.41 0.68 -13.53
N LYS A 89 5.53 1.39 -13.49
CA LYS A 89 6.83 0.85 -13.95
C LYS A 89 7.35 -0.33 -13.11
N ILE A 90 6.93 -0.44 -11.86
CA ILE A 90 7.36 -1.53 -10.96
C ILE A 90 6.48 -2.77 -11.15
N TRP A 91 5.17 -2.56 -11.36
CA TRP A 91 4.17 -3.64 -11.35
C TRP A 91 3.62 -4.02 -12.73
N MET A 92 3.98 -3.29 -13.80
CA MET A 92 3.63 -3.56 -15.21
C MET A 92 4.89 -3.63 -16.06
#